data_AF-A0A1X9LIG1-F1
#
_entry.id   AF-A0A1X9LIG1-F1
#
_cell.length_a   1.000
_cell.length_b   1.000
_cell.length_c   1.000
_cell.angle_alpha   90.00
_cell.angle_beta   90.00
_cell.angle_gamma   90.00
#
_symmetry.space_group_name_H-M   'P 1'
#
loop_
_entity.id
_entity.type
_entity.pdbx_description
1 polymer ?
#
loop_
_entity_poly.entity_id
_entity_poly.type
_entity_poly.pdbx_seq_one_letter_code
_entity_poly.pdbx_strand_id
1 'polypeptide(L)'
;MAYADVSEYDAFGPWVDVVTGPQDVPRLYRPHPIDFEHTELVLKIPRDIERRNATPSMHLYDGLVILDSASLTLLSRDGDTFTTRSVRLDGVFALVDSVHLLDGRLELYTALGPPLVVRYNAASHDRITALVTRMRMLILGPSSSIGAPAPSSSPVDLGRVELPHAKRDYGLFGAWAALQAAVPGLELSAAHPSLPLRPFDAGVVGLLYRLRPTMGSAMILGVSPDEVHLIHRRAWLQRRSGDDLSMAQTVVFRRSGASVEVAEHPIYEAVDAVRISQGDGVLELALPRASRAAEVLAAALAR
;
A
#
# COMPACT_ATOMS: atom_id res chain seq x y z
N MET A 1 -8.25 -39.41 1.46
CA MET A 1 -7.81 -38.29 0.60
C MET A 1 -8.97 -37.43 0.09
N ALA A 2 -10.17 -37.96 -0.22
CA ALA A 2 -11.31 -37.18 -0.71
C ALA A 2 -12.00 -36.21 0.28
N TYR A 3 -11.89 -36.42 1.59
CA TYR A 3 -12.61 -35.59 2.60
C TYR A 3 -12.03 -34.17 2.76
N ALA A 4 -10.72 -34.00 2.62
CA ALA A 4 -10.07 -32.70 2.77
C ALA A 4 -10.37 -31.76 1.59
N ASP A 5 -10.57 -32.32 0.38
CA ASP A 5 -10.88 -31.56 -0.83
C ASP A 5 -12.30 -30.97 -0.81
N VAL A 6 -13.25 -31.73 -0.25
CA VAL A 6 -14.63 -31.26 -0.05
C VAL A 6 -14.65 -30.15 1.01
N SER A 7 -13.89 -30.30 2.09
CA SER A 7 -13.78 -29.27 3.13
C SER A 7 -13.18 -27.95 2.63
N GLU A 8 -12.15 -28.00 1.78
CA GLU A 8 -11.55 -26.79 1.20
C GLU A 8 -12.54 -26.06 0.28
N TYR A 9 -13.28 -26.81 -0.54
CA TYR A 9 -14.30 -26.29 -1.44
C TYR A 9 -15.50 -25.68 -0.70
N ASP A 10 -15.94 -26.32 0.38
CA ASP A 10 -17.05 -25.83 1.20
C ASP A 10 -16.70 -24.50 1.88
N ALA A 11 -15.45 -24.35 2.33
CA ALA A 11 -14.94 -23.12 2.91
C ALA A 11 -14.57 -22.02 1.89
N PHE A 12 -14.56 -22.34 0.59
CA PHE A 12 -14.12 -21.39 -0.45
C PHE A 12 -15.10 -20.23 -0.65
N GLY A 13 -14.60 -19.01 -0.54
CA GLY A 13 -15.32 -17.79 -0.83
C GLY A 13 -14.40 -16.71 -1.40
N PRO A 14 -14.94 -15.54 -1.80
CA PRO A 14 -14.15 -14.47 -2.39
C PRO A 14 -13.32 -13.69 -1.35
N TRP A 15 -13.34 -14.09 -0.08
CA TRP A 15 -12.68 -13.40 1.04
C TRP A 15 -11.35 -14.03 1.43
N VAL A 16 -10.37 -13.20 1.76
CA VAL A 16 -9.12 -13.58 2.42
C VAL A 16 -9.44 -14.07 3.82
N ASP A 17 -8.88 -15.21 4.19
CA ASP A 17 -9.19 -15.88 5.44
C ASP A 17 -7.91 -16.35 6.15
N VAL A 18 -8.01 -16.49 7.47
CA VAL A 18 -6.88 -16.85 8.33
C VAL A 18 -6.69 -18.36 8.31
N VAL A 19 -5.44 -18.80 8.23
CA VAL A 19 -5.06 -20.21 8.40
C VAL A 19 -4.60 -20.38 9.86
N THR A 20 -5.37 -21.13 10.65
CA THR A 20 -5.13 -21.30 12.09
C THR A 20 -4.35 -22.56 12.44
N GLY A 21 -4.21 -23.48 11.49
CA GLY A 21 -3.39 -24.66 11.63
C GLY A 21 -3.17 -25.41 10.32
N PRO A 22 -2.41 -26.51 10.34
CA PRO A 22 -2.03 -27.25 9.14
C PRO A 22 -3.20 -27.74 8.28
N GLN A 23 -4.35 -28.04 8.89
CA GLN A 23 -5.56 -28.47 8.20
C GLN A 23 -6.20 -27.36 7.35
N ASP A 24 -6.00 -26.10 7.72
CA ASP A 24 -6.56 -24.94 7.02
C ASP A 24 -5.72 -24.52 5.80
N VAL A 25 -4.48 -25.06 5.70
CA VAL A 25 -3.56 -24.76 4.61
C VAL A 25 -4.12 -25.33 3.30
N PRO A 26 -4.32 -24.48 2.27
CA PRO A 26 -4.81 -24.96 0.98
C PRO A 26 -3.90 -26.06 0.43
N ARG A 27 -4.51 -27.09 -0.19
CA ARG A 27 -3.82 -28.31 -0.60
C ARG A 27 -2.51 -28.06 -1.36
N LEU A 28 -2.52 -27.06 -2.25
CA LEU A 28 -1.37 -26.69 -3.07
C LEU A 28 -0.13 -26.32 -2.24
N TYR A 29 -0.33 -25.65 -1.11
CA TYR A 29 0.75 -25.04 -0.32
C TYR A 29 1.21 -25.91 0.85
N ARG A 30 0.53 -27.03 1.14
CA ARG A 30 0.89 -27.97 2.23
C ARG A 30 2.33 -28.48 2.19
N PRO A 31 3.00 -28.64 1.01
CA PRO A 31 4.41 -29.00 0.99
C PRO A 31 5.36 -27.95 1.58
N HIS A 32 4.92 -26.70 1.75
CA HIS A 32 5.72 -25.65 2.38
C HIS A 32 5.62 -25.78 3.92
N PRO A 33 6.76 -25.88 4.64
CA PRO A 33 6.73 -25.96 6.11
C PRO A 33 6.27 -24.62 6.69
N ILE A 34 5.33 -24.67 7.63
CA ILE A 34 4.86 -23.50 8.39
C ILE A 34 4.96 -23.84 9.86
N ASP A 35 5.67 -23.00 10.60
CA ASP A 35 5.79 -23.10 12.05
C ASP A 35 4.74 -22.21 12.72
N PHE A 36 3.54 -22.76 12.89
CA PHE A 36 2.40 -22.03 13.48
C PHE A 36 2.65 -21.52 14.90
N GLU A 37 3.67 -21.99 15.62
CA GLU A 37 4.01 -21.48 16.95
C GLU A 37 4.75 -20.13 16.89
N HIS A 38 5.50 -19.89 15.80
CA HIS A 38 6.34 -18.70 15.63
C HIS A 38 5.86 -17.74 14.54
N THR A 39 4.87 -18.16 13.75
CA THR A 39 4.23 -17.33 12.73
C THR A 39 3.22 -16.37 13.35
N GLU A 40 3.28 -15.11 12.94
CA GLU A 40 2.46 -14.01 13.43
C GLU A 40 1.06 -14.00 12.79
N LEU A 41 0.98 -14.32 11.50
CA LEU A 41 -0.26 -14.37 10.75
C LEU A 41 -0.09 -15.19 9.46
N VAL A 42 -1.06 -16.06 9.16
CA VAL A 42 -1.14 -16.74 7.86
C VAL A 42 -2.47 -16.43 7.20
N LEU A 43 -2.43 -15.94 5.96
CA LEU A 43 -3.62 -15.62 5.17
C LEU A 43 -3.63 -16.41 3.87
N LYS A 44 -4.76 -17.05 3.55
CA LYS A 44 -5.00 -17.65 2.23
C LYS A 44 -5.75 -16.66 1.34
N ILE A 45 -5.23 -16.45 0.14
CA ILE A 45 -5.75 -15.49 -0.85
C ILE A 45 -6.59 -16.27 -1.87
N PRO A 46 -7.91 -16.07 -1.91
CA PRO A 46 -8.78 -16.82 -2.81
C PRO A 46 -8.51 -16.43 -4.26
N ARG A 47 -8.70 -17.39 -5.16
CA ARG A 47 -8.66 -17.17 -6.59
C ARG A 47 -9.91 -16.39 -7.04
N ASP A 48 -9.74 -15.50 -8.01
CA ASP A 48 -10.87 -14.81 -8.66
C ASP A 48 -11.58 -15.75 -9.65
N ILE A 49 -12.42 -16.64 -9.10
CA ILE A 49 -13.30 -17.53 -9.84
C ILE A 49 -14.70 -17.49 -9.23
N GLU A 50 -15.71 -17.49 -10.09
CA GLU A 50 -17.09 -17.64 -9.62
C GLU A 50 -17.28 -19.03 -9.02
N ARG A 51 -17.93 -19.11 -7.86
CA ARG A 51 -18.16 -20.37 -7.14
C ARG A 51 -18.83 -21.45 -8.00
N ARG A 52 -19.71 -21.07 -8.93
CA ARG A 52 -20.38 -21.99 -9.86
C ARG A 52 -19.43 -22.68 -10.86
N ASN A 53 -18.24 -22.11 -11.07
CA ASN A 53 -17.20 -22.64 -11.95
C ASN A 53 -16.07 -23.33 -11.16
N ALA A 54 -16.11 -23.30 -9.83
CA ALA A 54 -15.14 -23.97 -8.97
C ALA A 54 -15.51 -25.44 -8.80
N THR A 55 -14.51 -26.32 -8.72
CA THR A 55 -14.70 -27.73 -8.37
C THR A 55 -13.74 -28.13 -7.23
N PRO A 56 -14.06 -29.18 -6.44
CA PRO A 56 -13.17 -29.66 -5.37
C PRO A 56 -11.79 -30.14 -5.85
N SER A 57 -11.64 -30.46 -7.14
CA SER A 57 -10.35 -30.88 -7.70
C SER A 57 -9.44 -29.70 -8.02
N MET A 58 -9.96 -28.47 -8.14
CA MET A 58 -9.17 -27.29 -8.48
C MET A 58 -8.36 -26.76 -7.30
N HIS A 59 -7.29 -26.03 -7.59
CA HIS A 59 -6.63 -25.15 -6.64
C HIS A 59 -7.41 -23.83 -6.53
N LEU A 60 -8.01 -23.60 -5.37
CA LEU A 60 -8.99 -22.52 -5.15
C LEU A 60 -8.35 -21.22 -4.64
N TYR A 61 -7.06 -21.23 -4.33
CA TYR A 61 -6.35 -20.09 -3.75
C TYR A 61 -5.12 -19.72 -4.60
N ASP A 62 -5.02 -18.45 -4.99
CA ASP A 62 -3.91 -17.95 -5.80
C ASP A 62 -2.67 -17.59 -4.96
N GLY A 63 -2.82 -17.47 -3.64
CA GLY A 63 -1.65 -17.30 -2.77
C GLY A 63 -1.84 -17.67 -1.31
N LEU A 64 -0.71 -17.79 -0.62
CA LEU A 64 -0.61 -17.92 0.83
C LEU A 64 0.41 -16.90 1.34
N VAL A 65 -0.02 -15.98 2.20
CA VAL A 65 0.83 -15.00 2.87
C VAL A 65 1.15 -15.51 4.26
N ILE A 66 2.43 -15.61 4.59
CA ILE A 66 2.96 -16.04 5.88
C ILE A 66 3.77 -14.87 6.43
N LEU A 67 3.31 -14.27 7.52
CA LEU A 67 4.03 -13.23 8.24
C LEU A 67 4.66 -13.87 9.48
N ASP A 68 5.98 -13.85 9.54
CA ASP A 68 6.74 -14.19 10.74
C ASP A 68 7.26 -12.91 11.40
N SER A 69 7.94 -13.04 12.54
CA SER A 69 8.48 -11.89 13.29
C SER A 69 9.53 -11.06 12.51
N ALA A 70 10.21 -11.66 11.52
CA ALA A 70 11.30 -11.00 10.77
C ALA A 70 11.09 -10.99 9.25
N SER A 71 10.11 -11.70 8.71
CA SER A 71 9.90 -11.85 7.27
C SER A 71 8.44 -11.98 6.89
N LEU A 72 8.13 -11.59 5.65
CA LEU A 72 6.88 -11.94 5.00
C LEU A 72 7.18 -12.82 3.78
N THR A 73 6.55 -13.99 3.74
CA THR A 73 6.66 -14.96 2.67
C THR A 73 5.34 -15.05 1.91
N LEU A 74 5.40 -14.94 0.60
CA LEU A 74 4.29 -15.14 -0.32
C LEU A 74 4.54 -16.41 -1.14
N LEU A 75 3.63 -17.36 -1.02
CA LEU A 75 3.50 -18.46 -1.97
C LEU A 75 2.47 -18.04 -3.01
N SER A 76 2.82 -18.12 -4.30
CA SER A 76 1.93 -17.79 -5.40
C SER A 76 1.71 -18.99 -6.30
N ARG A 77 0.46 -19.28 -6.63
CA ARG A 77 0.12 -20.40 -7.51
C ARG A 77 0.74 -20.21 -8.90
N ASP A 78 1.39 -21.26 -9.38
CA ASP A 78 1.85 -21.40 -10.77
C ASP A 78 1.38 -22.75 -11.32
N GLY A 79 0.24 -22.74 -12.01
CA GLY A 79 -0.44 -23.96 -12.44
C GLY A 79 -0.84 -24.84 -11.25
N ASP A 80 -0.27 -26.06 -11.22
CA ASP A 80 -0.41 -27.07 -10.16
C ASP A 80 0.77 -27.06 -9.17
N THR A 81 1.62 -26.05 -9.25
CA THR A 81 2.75 -25.79 -8.34
C THR A 81 2.66 -24.39 -7.75
N PHE A 82 3.68 -23.96 -7.02
CA PHE A 82 3.76 -22.60 -6.50
C PHE A 82 5.19 -22.08 -6.52
N THR A 83 5.32 -20.76 -6.65
CA THR A 83 6.57 -20.03 -6.44
C THR A 83 6.61 -19.42 -5.06
N THR A 84 7.79 -19.35 -4.45
CA THR A 84 8.01 -18.74 -3.14
C THR A 84 8.79 -17.45 -3.30
N ARG A 85 8.30 -16.37 -2.68
CA ARG A 85 9.06 -15.14 -2.54
C ARG A 85 8.99 -14.66 -1.11
N SER A 86 10.15 -14.44 -0.49
CA SER A 86 10.26 -13.96 0.89
C SER A 86 10.96 -12.61 0.92
N VAL A 87 10.48 -11.72 1.78
CA VAL A 87 11.07 -10.41 2.05
C VAL A 87 11.33 -10.28 3.54
N ARG A 88 12.52 -9.83 3.92
CA ARG A 88 12.80 -9.47 5.32
C ARG A 88 12.12 -8.14 5.63
N LEU A 89 11.50 -8.05 6.81
CA LEU A 89 10.78 -6.85 7.25
C LEU A 89 11.73 -5.66 7.48
N ASP A 90 12.97 -5.91 7.90
CA ASP A 90 14.01 -4.88 8.05
C ASP A 90 14.40 -4.21 6.73
N GLY A 91 14.25 -4.92 5.61
CA GLY A 91 14.51 -4.42 4.27
C GLY A 91 13.33 -3.70 3.62
N VAL A 92 12.15 -3.68 4.26
CA VAL A 92 10.97 -2.96 3.76
C VAL A 92 11.09 -1.48 4.08
N PHE A 93 10.95 -0.63 3.06
CA PHE A 93 11.03 0.83 3.19
C PHE A 93 9.72 1.53 2.86
N ALA A 94 8.83 0.88 2.11
CA ALA A 94 7.47 1.38 1.92
C ALA A 94 6.44 0.25 1.76
N LEU A 95 5.22 0.55 2.15
CA LEU A 95 4.02 -0.25 1.93
C LEU A 95 3.01 0.59 1.17
N VAL A 96 2.34 0.00 0.19
CA VAL A 96 1.19 0.63 -0.48
C VAL A 96 0.03 -0.34 -0.45
N ASP A 97 -1.01 -0.02 0.31
CA ASP A 97 -2.29 -0.72 0.26
C ASP A 97 -3.27 0.11 -0.55
N SER A 98 -3.86 -0.47 -1.60
CA SER A 98 -4.78 0.24 -2.49
C SER A 98 -5.97 -0.62 -2.86
N VAL A 99 -7.12 0.03 -2.97
CA VAL A 99 -8.38 -0.58 -3.39
C VAL A 99 -8.99 0.24 -4.52
N HIS A 100 -9.57 -0.44 -5.51
CA HIS A 100 -10.43 0.16 -6.51
C HIS A 100 -11.61 -0.77 -6.75
N LEU A 101 -12.79 -0.40 -6.24
CA LEU A 101 -13.95 -1.29 -6.17
C LEU A 101 -13.57 -2.59 -5.45
N LEU A 102 -13.67 -3.75 -6.11
CA LEU A 102 -13.32 -5.06 -5.56
C LEU A 102 -11.85 -5.45 -5.80
N ASP A 103 -11.08 -4.65 -6.54
CA ASP A 103 -9.67 -4.92 -6.83
C ASP A 103 -8.77 -4.30 -5.75
N GLY A 104 -8.29 -5.13 -4.83
CA GLY A 104 -7.34 -4.78 -3.77
C GLY A 104 -5.91 -5.19 -4.13
N ARG A 105 -4.94 -4.36 -3.75
CA ARG A 105 -3.52 -4.60 -3.96
C ARG A 105 -2.69 -4.06 -2.80
N LEU A 106 -1.93 -4.96 -2.19
CA LEU A 106 -0.87 -4.63 -1.23
C LEU A 106 0.49 -4.78 -1.92
N GLU A 107 1.32 -3.75 -1.82
CA GLU A 107 2.67 -3.71 -2.39
C GLU A 107 3.69 -3.44 -1.27
N LEU A 108 4.74 -4.26 -1.21
CA LEU A 108 5.85 -4.08 -0.29
C LEU A 108 7.09 -3.71 -1.10
N TYR A 109 7.60 -2.52 -0.86
CA TYR A 109 8.82 -2.03 -1.47
C TYR A 109 9.98 -2.32 -0.54
N THR A 110 10.99 -3.01 -1.08
CA THR A 110 12.20 -3.40 -0.35
C THR A 110 13.42 -2.86 -1.05
N ALA A 111 14.57 -2.90 -0.37
CA ALA A 111 15.83 -2.51 -1.00
C ALA A 111 16.28 -3.42 -2.16
N LEU A 112 15.56 -4.52 -2.41
CA LEU A 112 15.94 -5.59 -3.32
C LEU A 112 14.88 -5.76 -4.42
N GLY A 113 15.13 -5.16 -5.57
CA GLY A 113 14.37 -5.38 -6.79
C GLY A 113 12.92 -4.86 -6.77
N PRO A 114 12.03 -5.41 -7.61
CA PRO A 114 10.65 -4.92 -7.75
C PRO A 114 9.83 -5.18 -6.49
N PRO A 115 8.71 -4.48 -6.25
CA PRO A 115 7.88 -4.70 -5.06
C PRO A 115 7.32 -6.13 -5.00
N LEU A 116 7.12 -6.66 -3.78
CA LEU A 116 6.28 -7.83 -3.56
C LEU A 116 4.82 -7.40 -3.66
N VAL A 117 4.01 -8.08 -4.46
CA VAL A 117 2.62 -7.70 -4.73
C VAL A 117 1.67 -8.80 -4.32
N VAL A 118 0.72 -8.49 -3.45
CA VAL A 118 -0.40 -9.36 -3.08
C VAL A 118 -1.67 -8.73 -3.63
N ARG A 119 -2.34 -9.42 -4.55
CA ARG A 119 -3.67 -9.04 -5.04
C ARG A 119 -4.72 -9.73 -4.21
N TYR A 120 -5.82 -9.04 -3.91
CA TYR A 120 -6.89 -9.58 -3.09
C TYR A 120 -8.22 -8.92 -3.45
N ASN A 121 -9.33 -9.54 -3.05
CA ASN A 121 -10.63 -8.92 -3.19
C ASN A 121 -10.83 -7.87 -2.10
N ALA A 122 -11.15 -6.62 -2.46
CA ALA A 122 -11.29 -5.51 -1.52
C ALA A 122 -12.38 -5.72 -0.44
N ALA A 123 -13.30 -6.68 -0.60
CA ALA A 123 -14.17 -7.14 0.49
C ALA A 123 -13.39 -7.69 1.70
N SER A 124 -12.11 -7.97 1.52
CA SER A 124 -11.17 -8.43 2.55
C SER A 124 -10.22 -7.34 3.03
N HIS A 125 -10.47 -6.08 2.69
CA HIS A 125 -9.59 -4.96 3.04
C HIS A 125 -9.29 -4.89 4.54
N ASP A 126 -10.26 -5.19 5.41
CA ASP A 126 -10.03 -5.21 6.86
C ASP A 126 -8.98 -6.24 7.30
N ARG A 127 -8.91 -7.40 6.63
CA ARG A 127 -7.89 -8.43 6.88
C ARG A 127 -6.52 -7.99 6.41
N ILE A 128 -6.44 -7.31 5.28
CA ILE A 128 -5.19 -6.76 4.76
C ILE A 128 -4.72 -5.57 5.61
N THR A 129 -5.63 -4.72 6.07
CA THR A 129 -5.34 -3.64 7.02
C THR A 129 -4.78 -4.20 8.32
N ALA A 130 -5.32 -5.31 8.83
CA ALA A 130 -4.79 -6.00 10.01
C ALA A 130 -3.37 -6.56 9.75
N LEU A 131 -3.13 -7.16 8.58
CA LEU A 131 -1.79 -7.59 8.15
C LEU A 131 -0.81 -6.41 8.11
N VAL A 132 -1.16 -5.32 7.43
CA VAL A 132 -0.34 -4.10 7.33
C VAL A 132 -0.04 -3.52 8.71
N THR A 133 -1.03 -3.49 9.60
CA THR A 133 -0.85 -3.03 10.99
C THR A 133 0.12 -3.93 11.75
N ARG A 134 0.01 -5.25 11.62
CA ARG A 134 0.94 -6.21 12.26
C ARG A 134 2.35 -6.05 11.71
N MET A 135 2.50 -5.96 10.39
CA MET A 135 3.78 -5.71 9.73
C MET A 135 4.44 -4.42 10.22
N ARG A 136 3.68 -3.32 10.32
CA ARG A 136 4.19 -2.04 10.83
C ARG A 136 4.72 -2.17 12.25
N MET A 137 3.98 -2.85 13.14
CA MET A 137 4.45 -3.09 14.51
C MET A 137 5.76 -3.90 14.56
N LEU A 138 5.91 -4.91 13.69
CA LEU A 138 7.14 -5.71 13.61
C LEU A 138 8.32 -4.93 13.00
N ILE A 139 8.05 -4.08 12.01
CA ILE A 139 9.04 -3.25 11.34
C ILE A 139 9.61 -2.17 12.28
N LEU A 140 8.74 -1.52 13.05
CA LEU A 140 9.11 -0.46 13.98
C LEU A 140 9.63 -1.01 15.33
N GLY A 141 9.18 -2.20 15.72
CA GLY A 141 9.54 -2.83 16.98
C GLY A 141 8.93 -2.14 18.22
N PRO A 142 9.13 -2.71 19.42
CA PRO A 142 8.56 -2.20 20.67
C PRO A 142 9.20 -0.90 21.19
N SER A 143 10.25 -0.39 20.55
CA SER A 143 11.08 0.74 21.04
C SER A 143 10.73 2.10 20.43
N SER A 144 9.76 2.17 19.53
CA SER A 144 9.40 3.42 18.85
C SER A 144 8.52 4.38 19.67
N SER A 145 8.01 4.00 20.84
CA SER A 145 7.03 4.83 21.57
C SER A 145 7.16 4.93 23.09
N ILE A 146 8.24 4.40 23.70
CA ILE A 146 8.44 4.51 25.16
C ILE A 146 9.88 4.97 25.45
N GLY A 147 10.08 6.28 25.57
CA GLY A 147 11.22 6.85 26.30
C GLY A 147 12.38 7.42 25.50
N ALA A 148 12.36 7.42 24.16
CA ALA A 148 13.24 8.31 23.42
C ALA A 148 12.73 9.75 23.65
N PRO A 149 13.56 10.71 24.12
CA PRO A 149 13.16 12.10 24.05
C PRO A 149 12.81 12.37 22.59
N ALA A 150 11.58 12.84 22.34
CA ALA A 150 11.20 13.32 21.02
C ALA A 150 12.39 14.18 20.55
N PRO A 151 12.99 13.91 19.38
CA PRO A 151 14.03 14.80 18.90
C PRO A 151 13.45 16.19 18.99
N SER A 152 14.18 17.09 19.64
CA SER A 152 13.88 18.52 19.70
C SER A 152 14.05 19.15 18.31
N SER A 153 13.57 18.48 17.27
CA SER A 153 13.19 19.15 16.05
C SER A 153 11.97 19.97 16.42
N SER A 154 12.12 21.29 16.41
CA SER A 154 10.97 22.17 16.27
C SER A 154 10.04 21.56 15.21
N PRO A 155 8.73 21.45 15.46
CA PRO A 155 7.80 21.09 14.40
C PRO A 155 8.14 22.00 13.23
N VAL A 156 8.32 21.42 12.03
CA VAL A 156 8.43 22.27 10.86
C VAL A 156 7.13 23.07 10.87
N ASP A 157 7.21 24.38 11.05
CA ASP A 157 6.04 25.24 10.97
C ASP A 157 5.63 25.25 9.49
N LEU A 158 4.81 24.27 9.14
CA LEU A 158 4.27 24.07 7.81
C LEU A 158 3.07 24.98 7.54
N GLY A 159 2.72 25.85 8.50
CA GLY A 159 1.49 26.62 8.49
C GLY A 159 0.26 25.73 8.78
N ARG A 160 -0.89 26.38 9.00
CA ARG A 160 -2.16 25.66 9.16
C ARG A 160 -2.54 25.02 7.82
N VAL A 161 -2.35 23.70 7.70
CA VAL A 161 -2.82 22.93 6.55
C VAL A 161 -4.32 22.68 6.73
N GLU A 162 -5.13 23.24 5.83
CA GLU A 162 -6.55 22.94 5.79
C GLU A 162 -6.80 21.72 4.90
N LEU A 163 -7.61 20.78 5.39
CA LEU A 163 -8.08 19.69 4.56
C LEU A 163 -8.93 20.27 3.43
N PRO A 164 -8.67 19.89 2.17
CA PRO A 164 -9.48 20.33 1.06
C PRO A 164 -10.95 19.91 1.24
N HIS A 165 -11.91 20.66 0.73
CA HIS A 165 -13.33 20.32 0.85
C HIS A 165 -13.97 20.07 -0.52
N ALA A 166 -13.36 19.17 -1.30
CA ALA A 166 -13.92 18.74 -2.58
C ALA A 166 -14.83 17.52 -2.38
N LYS A 167 -16.06 17.56 -2.89
CA LYS A 167 -17.03 16.44 -2.77
C LYS A 167 -16.47 15.09 -3.23
N ARG A 168 -15.56 15.12 -4.20
CA ARG A 168 -14.92 13.93 -4.77
C ARG A 168 -14.02 13.24 -3.76
N ASP A 169 -13.43 13.98 -2.82
CA ASP A 169 -12.35 13.53 -1.94
C ASP A 169 -12.82 13.15 -0.52
N TYR A 170 -14.13 13.11 -0.25
CA TYR A 170 -14.67 12.75 1.08
C TYR A 170 -14.17 11.41 1.62
N GLY A 171 -14.00 10.42 0.74
CA GLY A 171 -13.46 9.11 1.14
C GLY A 171 -12.07 9.21 1.75
N LEU A 172 -11.23 10.11 1.23
CA LEU A 172 -9.86 10.32 1.74
C LEU A 172 -9.86 10.95 3.13
N PHE A 173 -10.81 11.86 3.43
CA PHE A 173 -10.92 12.45 4.77
C PHE A 173 -11.40 11.45 5.81
N GLY A 174 -12.34 10.58 5.45
CA GLY A 174 -12.75 9.47 6.32
C GLY A 174 -11.59 8.53 6.63
N ALA A 175 -10.81 8.16 5.61
CA ALA A 175 -9.62 7.33 5.77
C ALA A 175 -8.53 8.02 6.61
N TRP A 176 -8.31 9.32 6.40
CA TRP A 176 -7.39 10.11 7.21
C TRP A 176 -7.80 10.15 8.69
N ALA A 177 -9.08 10.38 8.99
CA ALA A 177 -9.58 10.39 10.36
C ALA A 177 -9.39 9.02 11.05
N ALA A 178 -9.67 7.93 10.33
CA ALA A 178 -9.41 6.58 10.83
C ALA A 178 -7.92 6.33 11.08
N LEU A 179 -7.06 6.78 10.16
CA LEU A 179 -5.61 6.65 10.29
C LEU A 179 -5.07 7.46 11.48
N GLN A 180 -5.50 8.70 11.65
CA GLN A 180 -5.07 9.55 12.77
C GLN A 180 -5.50 8.97 14.12
N ALA A 181 -6.66 8.31 14.18
CA ALA A 181 -7.09 7.59 15.38
C ALA A 181 -6.23 6.34 15.65
N ALA A 182 -5.72 5.68 14.61
CA ALA A 182 -4.94 4.45 14.70
C ALA A 182 -3.42 4.66 14.91
N VAL A 183 -2.89 5.84 14.56
CA VAL A 183 -1.45 6.14 14.61
C VAL A 183 -1.18 7.31 15.57
N PRO A 184 -0.74 7.02 16.81
CA PRO A 184 -0.41 8.05 17.78
C PRO A 184 0.70 8.98 17.27
N GLY A 185 0.53 10.29 17.48
CA GLY A 185 1.52 11.29 17.09
C GLY A 185 1.57 11.57 15.58
N LEU A 186 0.58 11.12 14.81
CA LEU A 186 0.47 11.44 13.39
C LEU A 186 -0.02 12.89 13.18
N GLU A 187 0.86 13.74 12.66
CA GLU A 187 0.58 15.15 12.41
C GLU A 187 0.32 15.43 10.93
N LEU A 188 -0.80 16.11 10.63
CA LEU A 188 -1.10 16.57 9.27
C LEU A 188 -0.04 17.58 8.83
N SER A 189 0.69 17.25 7.77
CA SER A 189 1.84 18.04 7.32
C SER A 189 1.68 18.63 5.92
N ALA A 190 0.90 17.99 5.04
CA ALA A 190 0.50 18.57 3.76
C ALA A 190 -0.83 17.96 3.30
N ALA A 191 -1.62 18.72 2.53
CA ALA A 191 -2.81 18.19 1.86
C ALA A 191 -3.13 19.03 0.63
N HIS A 192 -3.69 18.40 -0.40
CA HIS A 192 -4.23 19.12 -1.55
C HIS A 192 -5.41 18.38 -2.17
N PRO A 193 -6.37 19.11 -2.77
CA PRO A 193 -7.48 18.48 -3.48
C PRO A 193 -6.99 17.86 -4.79
N SER A 194 -7.90 17.17 -5.46
CA SER A 194 -7.71 16.81 -6.85
C SER A 194 -7.65 18.07 -7.71
N LEU A 195 -6.62 18.20 -8.57
CA LEU A 195 -6.33 19.42 -9.32
C LEU A 195 -6.19 19.13 -10.82
N PRO A 196 -6.71 19.98 -11.72
CA PRO A 196 -6.47 19.84 -13.15
C PRO A 196 -5.01 20.13 -13.48
N LEU A 197 -4.38 19.28 -14.29
CA LEU A 197 -2.98 19.41 -14.69
C LEU A 197 -2.85 19.95 -16.11
N ARG A 198 -1.79 20.73 -16.35
CA ARG A 198 -1.46 21.30 -17.66
C ARG A 198 -0.17 20.65 -18.18
N PRO A 199 -0.11 20.18 -19.43
CA PRO A 199 1.13 19.71 -20.02
C PRO A 199 2.02 20.87 -20.51
N PHE A 200 3.35 20.69 -20.52
CA PHE A 200 4.31 21.73 -20.95
C PHE A 200 4.14 22.19 -22.40
N ASP A 201 3.81 21.28 -23.34
CA ASP A 201 3.68 21.58 -24.76
C ASP A 201 2.26 21.34 -25.29
N ALA A 202 1.52 22.43 -25.51
CA ALA A 202 0.15 22.41 -26.05
C ALA A 202 0.11 22.37 -27.60
N GLY A 203 0.88 21.48 -28.22
CA GLY A 203 0.80 21.19 -29.66
C GLY A 203 -0.46 20.39 -30.04
N VAL A 204 -0.36 19.46 -31.00
CA VAL A 204 -1.46 18.51 -31.32
C VAL A 204 -1.91 17.72 -30.07
N VAL A 205 -0.97 17.46 -29.16
CA VAL A 205 -1.21 16.88 -27.83
C VAL A 205 -2.11 17.79 -26.97
N GLY A 206 -1.91 19.11 -27.01
CA GLY A 206 -2.76 20.09 -26.31
C GLY A 206 -4.23 20.08 -26.78
N LEU A 207 -4.47 19.82 -28.06
CA LEU A 207 -5.84 19.68 -28.60
C LEU A 207 -6.53 18.42 -28.05
N LEU A 208 -5.82 17.30 -27.98
CA LEU A 208 -6.30 16.05 -27.36
C LEU A 208 -6.54 16.22 -25.85
N TYR A 209 -5.69 16.96 -25.15
CA TYR A 209 -5.85 17.28 -23.72
C TYR A 209 -7.12 18.09 -23.44
N ARG A 210 -7.50 19.04 -24.30
CA ARG A 210 -8.76 19.79 -24.14
C ARG A 210 -9.99 18.89 -24.15
N LEU A 211 -9.94 17.78 -24.89
CA LEU A 211 -11.05 16.82 -24.95
C LEU A 211 -11.08 15.88 -23.74
N ARG A 212 -9.93 15.66 -23.07
CA ARG A 212 -9.79 14.77 -21.91
C ARG A 212 -8.74 15.32 -20.93
N PRO A 213 -9.11 16.24 -20.02
CA PRO A 213 -8.17 16.77 -19.05
C PRO A 213 -7.64 15.67 -18.12
N THR A 214 -6.35 15.76 -17.80
CA THR A 214 -5.74 14.95 -16.73
C THR A 214 -5.92 15.67 -15.40
N MET A 215 -6.30 14.93 -14.38
CA MET A 215 -6.35 15.39 -12.99
C MET A 215 -5.19 14.76 -12.21
N GLY A 216 -4.54 15.56 -11.38
CA GLY A 216 -3.71 15.07 -10.29
C GLY A 216 -4.62 14.70 -9.12
N SER A 217 -4.39 13.53 -8.54
CA SER A 217 -5.21 13.00 -7.46
C SER A 217 -5.02 13.77 -6.17
N ALA A 218 -6.08 13.93 -5.38
CA ALA A 218 -5.98 14.43 -4.02
C ALA A 218 -5.05 13.57 -3.17
N MET A 219 -4.42 14.20 -2.18
CA MET A 219 -3.53 13.54 -1.25
C MET A 219 -3.54 14.25 0.11
N ILE A 220 -3.43 13.46 1.17
CA ILE A 220 -3.25 13.91 2.56
C ILE A 220 -1.98 13.24 3.09
N LEU A 221 -1.03 14.04 3.57
CA LEU A 221 0.26 13.60 4.08
C LEU A 221 0.32 13.82 5.59
N GLY A 222 0.58 12.75 6.32
CA GLY A 222 0.84 12.75 7.74
C GLY A 222 2.27 12.33 8.05
N VAL A 223 2.87 12.94 9.06
CA VAL A 223 4.21 12.57 9.52
C VAL A 223 4.14 12.13 10.98
N SER A 224 4.80 11.02 11.30
CA SER A 224 5.08 10.59 12.67
C SER A 224 6.60 10.49 12.89
N PRO A 225 7.08 10.14 14.10
CA PRO A 225 8.52 10.01 14.36
C PRO A 225 9.26 8.99 13.49
N ASP A 226 8.62 7.89 13.07
CA ASP A 226 9.30 6.78 12.38
C ASP A 226 8.79 6.51 10.96
N GLU A 227 7.68 7.14 10.58
CA GLU A 227 7.01 6.84 9.31
C GLU A 227 6.29 8.08 8.76
N VAL A 228 6.12 8.10 7.44
CA VAL A 228 5.33 9.07 6.69
C VAL A 228 4.16 8.34 6.05
N HIS A 229 2.95 8.87 6.24
CA HIS A 229 1.73 8.32 5.67
C HIS A 229 1.19 9.24 4.59
N LEU A 230 0.77 8.65 3.48
CA LEU A 230 0.05 9.35 2.41
C LEU A 230 -1.27 8.62 2.16
N ILE A 231 -2.38 9.35 2.28
CA ILE A 231 -3.70 8.89 1.83
C ILE A 231 -3.99 9.57 0.49
N HIS A 232 -4.19 8.78 -0.56
CA HIS A 232 -4.34 9.28 -1.93
C HIS A 232 -5.25 8.35 -2.76
N ARG A 233 -5.36 8.63 -4.06
CA ARG A 233 -5.99 7.70 -5.03
C ARG A 233 -4.98 6.74 -5.59
N ARG A 234 -5.43 5.55 -6.01
CA ARG A 234 -4.53 4.50 -6.50
C ARG A 234 -3.64 4.96 -7.66
N ALA A 235 -4.18 5.77 -8.58
CA ALA A 235 -3.40 6.45 -9.59
C ALA A 235 -3.10 7.90 -9.18
N TRP A 236 -1.85 8.33 -9.28
CA TRP A 236 -1.46 9.73 -9.04
C TRP A 236 -2.01 10.69 -10.11
N LEU A 237 -2.11 10.21 -11.35
CA LEU A 237 -2.52 10.98 -12.52
C LEU A 237 -3.67 10.25 -13.22
N GLN A 238 -4.82 10.90 -13.35
CA GLN A 238 -6.04 10.30 -13.89
C GLN A 238 -6.51 11.04 -15.15
N ARG A 239 -6.69 10.30 -16.25
CA ARG A 239 -7.34 10.82 -17.46
C ARG A 239 -8.84 10.53 -17.37
N ARG A 240 -9.71 11.57 -17.34
CA ARG A 240 -11.18 11.52 -17.11
C ARG A 240 -11.59 11.55 -15.63
N SER A 241 -12.81 12.03 -15.38
CA SER A 241 -13.45 12.20 -14.05
C SER A 241 -13.82 10.89 -13.32
N GLY A 242 -13.06 9.80 -13.50
CA GLY A 242 -13.60 8.45 -13.37
C GLY A 242 -13.18 7.62 -12.16
N ASP A 243 -12.17 8.01 -11.39
CA ASP A 243 -11.62 7.13 -10.34
C ASP A 243 -11.63 7.81 -8.96
N ASP A 244 -12.82 8.30 -8.60
CA ASP A 244 -13.14 8.79 -7.25
C ASP A 244 -13.42 7.64 -6.27
N LEU A 245 -13.43 6.40 -6.76
CA LEU A 245 -13.76 5.19 -6.01
C LEU A 245 -12.52 4.42 -5.57
N SER A 246 -11.32 4.74 -6.12
CA SER A 246 -10.10 4.18 -5.59
C SER A 246 -9.58 4.93 -4.37
N MET A 247 -8.84 4.21 -3.54
CA MET A 247 -8.15 4.73 -2.38
C MET A 247 -6.83 3.99 -2.24
N ALA A 248 -5.81 4.68 -1.78
CA ALA A 248 -4.53 4.09 -1.45
C ALA A 248 -3.97 4.74 -0.18
N GLN A 249 -3.38 3.91 0.66
CA GLN A 249 -2.54 4.30 1.77
C GLN A 249 -1.12 3.87 1.48
N THR A 250 -0.23 4.85 1.35
CA THR A 250 1.21 4.62 1.28
C THR A 250 1.82 4.92 2.64
N VAL A 251 2.62 4.00 3.16
CA VAL A 251 3.42 4.18 4.37
C VAL A 251 4.88 4.08 3.96
N VAL A 252 5.68 5.11 4.27
CA VAL A 252 7.13 5.12 4.04
C VAL A 252 7.81 5.12 5.39
N PHE A 253 8.66 4.13 5.64
CA PHE A 253 9.42 4.03 6.89
C PHE A 253 10.70 4.87 6.77
N ARG A 254 11.06 5.56 7.85
CA ARG A 254 12.37 6.22 7.94
C ARG A 254 13.44 5.14 8.07
N ARG A 255 14.31 5.08 7.07
CA ARG A 255 15.42 4.10 7.01
C ARG A 255 16.70 4.83 6.73
N SER A 256 17.78 4.40 7.37
CA SER A 256 19.12 4.88 7.02
C SER A 256 19.44 4.48 5.58
N GLY A 257 19.92 5.45 4.79
CA GLY A 257 20.27 5.24 3.38
C GLY A 257 19.10 5.32 2.41
N ALA A 258 17.89 5.68 2.85
CA ALA A 258 16.85 6.12 1.94
C ALA A 258 17.25 7.47 1.31
N SER A 259 17.06 7.62 0.00
CA SER A 259 17.22 8.89 -0.69
C SER A 259 15.88 9.34 -1.25
N VAL A 260 15.69 10.65 -1.30
CA VAL A 260 14.53 11.29 -1.91
C VAL A 260 15.03 12.23 -2.99
N GLU A 261 14.68 11.95 -4.22
CA GLU A 261 14.95 12.81 -5.37
C GLU A 261 13.65 13.49 -5.78
N VAL A 262 13.70 14.81 -5.95
CA VAL A 262 12.57 15.62 -6.42
C VAL A 262 13.00 16.27 -7.73
N ALA A 263 12.29 15.96 -8.81
CA ALA A 263 12.52 16.52 -10.12
C ALA A 263 11.21 17.06 -10.71
N GLU A 264 11.31 17.92 -11.72
CA GLU A 264 10.12 18.35 -12.46
C GLU A 264 9.52 17.17 -13.24
N HIS A 265 8.19 17.04 -13.22
CA HIS A 265 7.53 15.96 -13.93
C HIS A 265 7.69 16.14 -15.45
N PRO A 266 8.11 15.13 -16.22
CA PRO A 266 8.50 15.31 -17.64
C PRO A 266 7.38 15.76 -18.58
N ILE A 267 6.12 15.61 -18.16
CA ILE A 267 4.94 15.87 -19.00
C ILE A 267 4.11 17.06 -18.49
N TYR A 268 4.06 17.31 -17.17
CA TYR A 268 3.05 18.19 -16.56
C TYR A 268 3.72 19.36 -15.85
N GLU A 269 3.24 20.56 -16.14
CA GLU A 269 3.61 21.78 -15.44
C GLU A 269 3.20 21.70 -13.97
N ALA A 270 4.01 22.31 -13.10
CA ALA A 270 3.74 22.43 -11.66
C ALA A 270 3.46 21.09 -10.94
N VAL A 271 3.99 19.99 -11.47
CA VAL A 271 4.02 18.68 -10.82
C VAL A 271 5.47 18.29 -10.63
N ASP A 272 5.79 17.81 -9.45
CA ASP A 272 7.09 17.23 -9.15
C ASP A 272 6.96 15.70 -9.18
N ALA A 273 7.90 15.05 -9.87
CA ALA A 273 8.13 13.62 -9.78
C ALA A 273 9.04 13.37 -8.57
N VAL A 274 8.50 12.70 -7.56
CA VAL A 274 9.25 12.34 -6.35
C VAL A 274 9.61 10.88 -6.41
N ARG A 275 10.91 10.59 -6.30
CA ARG A 275 11.46 9.25 -6.30
C ARG A 275 12.07 8.98 -4.93
N ILE A 276 11.47 8.06 -4.18
CA ILE A 276 12.05 7.53 -2.94
C ILE A 276 12.76 6.24 -3.29
N SER A 277 14.05 6.15 -2.98
CA SER A 277 14.82 4.95 -3.25
C SER A 277 15.60 4.45 -2.04
N GLN A 278 15.74 3.14 -1.97
CA GLN A 278 16.62 2.45 -1.03
C GLN A 278 17.21 1.25 -1.74
N GLY A 279 18.53 1.18 -1.89
CA GLY A 279 19.17 0.16 -2.75
C GLY A 279 18.60 0.18 -4.17
N ASP A 280 18.13 -0.96 -4.65
CA ASP A 280 17.51 -1.10 -5.98
C ASP A 280 16.00 -0.81 -5.98
N GLY A 281 15.43 -0.64 -4.79
CA GLY A 281 14.00 -0.40 -4.58
C GLY A 281 13.63 1.05 -4.83
N VAL A 282 12.52 1.26 -5.54
CA VAL A 282 12.07 2.60 -5.95
C VAL A 282 10.56 2.72 -5.79
N LEU A 283 10.13 3.78 -5.13
CA LEU A 283 8.75 4.24 -5.07
C LEU A 283 8.65 5.62 -5.76
N GLU A 284 7.76 5.73 -6.74
CA GLU A 284 7.54 6.97 -7.49
C GLU A 284 6.17 7.58 -7.18
N LEU A 285 6.17 8.89 -6.96
CA LEU A 285 4.99 9.69 -6.65
C LEU A 285 4.95 10.88 -7.60
N ALA A 286 3.74 11.32 -7.98
CA ALA A 286 3.56 12.57 -8.72
C ALA A 286 2.76 13.54 -7.85
N LEU A 287 3.42 14.61 -7.40
CA LEU A 287 2.87 15.54 -6.41
C LEU A 287 2.79 16.95 -7.00
N PRO A 288 1.66 17.67 -6.88
CA PRO A 288 1.58 19.08 -7.29
C PRO A 288 2.54 19.94 -6.48
N ARG A 289 3.38 20.74 -7.14
CA ARG A 289 4.39 21.62 -6.53
C ARG A 289 3.79 22.59 -5.51
N ALA A 290 2.58 23.09 -5.82
CA ALA A 290 1.85 24.02 -4.95
C ALA A 290 1.46 23.41 -3.58
N SER A 291 1.47 22.08 -3.43
CA SER A 291 1.10 21.42 -2.18
C SER A 291 2.21 21.40 -1.12
N ARG A 292 3.46 21.71 -1.51
CA ARG A 292 4.68 21.52 -0.68
C ARG A 292 4.90 20.08 -0.19
N ALA A 293 4.11 19.12 -0.65
CA ALA A 293 4.19 17.73 -0.19
C ALA A 293 5.54 17.08 -0.50
N ALA A 294 6.14 17.41 -1.66
CA ALA A 294 7.47 16.94 -2.02
C ALA A 294 8.55 17.46 -1.04
N GLU A 295 8.49 18.73 -0.65
CA GLU A 295 9.39 19.33 0.33
C GLU A 295 9.26 18.65 1.70
N VAL A 296 8.02 18.47 2.16
CA VAL A 296 7.72 17.84 3.45
C VAL A 296 8.20 16.40 3.48
N LEU A 297 7.93 15.64 2.42
CA LEU A 297 8.34 14.25 2.30
C LEU A 297 9.87 14.12 2.31
N ALA A 298 10.58 14.95 1.53
CA ALA A 298 12.03 14.97 1.53
C ALA A 298 12.61 15.34 2.90
N ALA A 299 12.06 16.36 3.56
CA ALA A 299 12.50 16.79 4.89
C ALA A 299 12.20 15.76 5.99
N ALA A 300 11.10 15.01 5.86
CA ALA A 300 10.71 13.98 6.81
C ALA A 300 11.56 12.70 6.69
N LEU A 301 12.04 12.37 5.49
CA LEU A 301 12.84 11.17 5.23
C LEU A 301 14.35 11.41 5.33
N ALA A 302 14.80 12.67 5.30
CA ALA A 302 16.21 13.03 5.49
C ALA A 302 16.67 13.03 6.97
N ARG A 303 15.74 12.81 7.91
CA ARG A 303 15.99 12.75 9.37
C ARG A 303 16.30 11.32 9.80
#